data_AF-A0A1M6XTP6-F1
#
_entry.id   AF-A0A1M6XTP6-F1
#
_cell.length_a   1.000
_cell.length_b   1.000
_cell.length_c   1.000
_cell.angle_alpha   90.00
_cell.angle_beta   90.00
_cell.angle_gamma   90.00
#
_symmetry.space_group_name_H-M   'P 1'
#
loop_
_entity.id
_entity.type
_entity.pdbx_description
1 polymer ?
#
loop_
_entity_poly.entity_id
_entity_poly.type
_entity_poly.pdbx_seq_one_letter_code
_entity_poly.pdbx_strand_id
1 'polypeptide(L)'
;MDTLLFQQAIDTVINRPRIESGIGTLGEKTIHAVLKNYLAPDQLNHEIKFKKYYADIVTPERIIEIQTQNFDRLRNKLPLFLEERPVTIAYPIAHTKWLLWVDKESGEISPKRKSPKTGRASQILPELYKIKDYLSDPRLTIHILFIDLEEYKFLNGWSKDKKKGAEKADRIPISLHRELFLKKPSDYGLLLPDGLNTSFVAKEFAKATGLGGIALHSALKVLLQMDVIEQTGKKGRAFLYTRKF
;
A
#
# COMPACT_ATOMS: atom_id res chain seq x y z
N MET A 1 -2.35 5.03 -16.80
CA MET A 1 -3.26 5.34 -15.69
C MET A 1 -4.60 5.72 -16.28
N ASP A 2 -5.64 4.96 -15.96
CA ASP A 2 -7.00 5.20 -16.46
C ASP A 2 -7.85 5.83 -15.35
N THR A 3 -7.89 7.16 -15.33
CA THR A 3 -8.63 7.92 -14.31
C THR A 3 -10.14 7.76 -14.45
N LEU A 4 -10.64 7.53 -15.67
CA LEU A 4 -12.06 7.33 -15.93
C LEU A 4 -12.50 5.98 -15.36
N LEU A 5 -11.74 4.92 -15.64
CA LEU A 5 -12.02 3.60 -15.07
C LEU A 5 -11.94 3.61 -13.54
N PHE A 6 -10.98 4.34 -12.96
CA PHE A 6 -10.89 4.48 -11.51
C PHE A 6 -12.12 5.17 -10.92
N GLN A 7 -12.62 6.23 -11.57
CA GLN A 7 -13.85 6.90 -11.14
C GLN A 7 -15.07 5.97 -11.27
N GLN A 8 -15.18 5.22 -12.36
CA GLN A 8 -16.24 4.22 -12.53
C GLN A 8 -16.18 3.13 -11.45
N ALA A 9 -14.97 2.71 -11.05
CA ALA A 9 -14.77 1.75 -9.97
C ALA A 9 -15.22 2.33 -8.61
N ILE A 10 -14.96 3.61 -8.35
CA ILE A 10 -15.47 4.32 -7.17
C ILE A 10 -17.00 4.31 -7.19
N ASP A 11 -17.61 4.78 -8.29
CA ASP A 11 -19.06 4.92 -8.42
C ASP A 11 -19.76 3.55 -8.28
N THR A 12 -19.17 2.50 -8.85
CA THR A 12 -19.68 1.11 -8.73
C THR A 12 -19.74 0.63 -7.29
N VAL A 13 -18.77 1.00 -6.45
CA VAL A 13 -18.72 0.57 -5.05
C VAL A 13 -19.58 1.47 -4.16
N ILE A 14 -19.58 2.78 -4.40
CA ILE A 14 -20.35 3.74 -3.60
C ILE A 14 -21.85 3.61 -3.84
N ASN A 15 -22.29 3.43 -5.09
CA ASN A 15 -23.70 3.42 -5.47
C ASN A 15 -24.39 2.06 -5.30
N ARG A 16 -23.68 1.02 -4.86
CA ARG A 16 -24.33 -0.27 -4.54
C ARG A 16 -25.26 -0.10 -3.34
N PRO A 17 -26.49 -0.62 -3.39
CA PRO A 17 -27.39 -0.64 -2.24
C PRO A 17 -26.69 -1.39 -1.11
N ARG A 18 -26.33 -0.66 -0.05
CA ARG A 18 -25.62 -1.19 1.10
C ARG A 18 -26.62 -2.03 1.90
N ILE A 19 -26.56 -3.34 1.72
CA ILE A 19 -27.34 -4.29 2.53
C ILE A 19 -26.89 -4.11 4.00
N GLU A 20 -27.69 -3.36 4.76
CA GLU A 20 -27.76 -3.31 6.23
C GLU A 20 -26.43 -3.24 7.01
N SER A 21 -25.49 -2.42 6.56
CA SER A 21 -24.23 -2.20 7.28
C SER A 21 -24.02 -0.72 7.50
N GLY A 22 -24.44 -0.22 8.67
CA GLY A 22 -24.20 1.16 9.09
C GLY A 22 -22.73 1.56 8.95
N ILE A 23 -22.47 2.87 8.81
CA ILE A 23 -21.12 3.44 8.84
C ILE A 23 -20.45 2.94 10.13
N GLY A 24 -19.50 2.01 10.02
CA GLY A 24 -18.85 1.36 11.17
C GLY A 24 -18.44 -0.10 11.05
N THR A 25 -18.86 -0.84 10.02
CA THR A 25 -18.44 -2.25 9.77
C THR A 25 -17.44 -2.41 8.60
N LEU A 26 -16.96 -1.28 8.06
CA LEU A 26 -16.32 -1.16 6.75
C LEU A 26 -14.92 -0.55 6.87
N GLY A 27 -13.96 -1.33 7.37
CA GLY A 27 -12.54 -0.92 7.49
C GLY A 27 -11.81 -0.77 6.14
N GLU A 28 -10.73 -1.53 5.90
CA GLU A 28 -9.98 -1.46 4.62
C GLU A 28 -10.79 -1.91 3.37
N LYS A 29 -12.06 -2.31 3.56
CA LYS A 29 -12.91 -2.97 2.56
C LYS A 29 -13.26 -2.06 1.38
N THR A 30 -13.51 -0.77 1.58
CA THR A 30 -13.90 0.13 0.48
C THR A 30 -12.76 0.35 -0.51
N ILE A 31 -11.54 0.64 -0.03
CA ILE A 31 -10.35 0.72 -0.90
C ILE A 31 -10.16 -0.60 -1.66
N HIS A 32 -10.28 -1.73 -0.97
CA HIS A 32 -10.09 -3.05 -1.56
C HIS A 32 -11.10 -3.34 -2.66
N ALA A 33 -12.39 -3.07 -2.42
CA ALA A 33 -13.45 -3.23 -3.41
C ALA A 33 -13.28 -2.31 -4.62
N VAL A 34 -12.93 -1.03 -4.42
CA VAL A 34 -12.67 -0.10 -5.53
C VAL A 34 -11.49 -0.60 -6.37
N LEU A 35 -10.42 -1.05 -5.72
CA LEU A 35 -9.26 -1.57 -6.44
C LEU A 35 -9.54 -2.87 -7.18
N LYS A 36 -10.41 -3.75 -6.67
CA LYS A 36 -10.84 -4.92 -7.44
C LYS A 36 -11.51 -4.51 -8.75
N ASN A 37 -12.47 -3.57 -8.67
CA ASN A 37 -13.18 -3.07 -9.85
C ASN A 37 -12.26 -2.29 -10.81
N TYR A 38 -11.26 -1.56 -10.30
CA TYR A 38 -10.30 -0.86 -11.14
C TYR A 38 -9.33 -1.83 -11.84
N LEU A 39 -8.78 -2.80 -11.11
CA LEU A 39 -7.75 -3.72 -11.62
C LEU A 39 -8.33 -4.85 -12.46
N ALA A 40 -9.60 -5.22 -12.25
CA ALA A 40 -10.36 -6.15 -13.08
C ALA A 40 -11.84 -5.74 -13.07
N PRO A 41 -12.33 -5.00 -14.08
CA PRO A 41 -13.71 -4.51 -14.10
C PRO A 41 -14.76 -5.63 -14.13
N ASP A 42 -14.42 -6.78 -14.73
CA ASP A 42 -15.26 -7.98 -14.68
C ASP A 42 -15.15 -8.65 -13.31
N GLN A 43 -16.26 -8.56 -12.56
CA GLN A 43 -16.40 -9.07 -11.20
C GLN A 43 -16.40 -10.60 -11.11
N LEU A 44 -16.58 -11.32 -12.22
CA LEU A 44 -16.41 -12.77 -12.25
C LEU A 44 -14.95 -13.18 -11.95
N ASN A 45 -14.02 -12.23 -11.97
CA ASN A 45 -12.63 -12.46 -11.60
C ASN A 45 -12.36 -12.22 -10.10
N HIS A 46 -13.31 -11.73 -9.32
CA HIS A 46 -13.08 -11.32 -7.92
C HIS A 46 -13.29 -12.45 -6.93
N GLU A 47 -12.46 -12.49 -5.88
CA GLU A 47 -12.61 -13.43 -4.74
C GLU A 47 -12.66 -14.90 -5.16
N ILE A 48 -11.83 -15.27 -6.14
CA ILE A 48 -11.85 -16.60 -6.74
C ILE A 48 -11.06 -17.57 -5.86
N LYS A 49 -11.68 -18.72 -5.59
CA LYS A 49 -11.01 -19.86 -4.99
C LYS A 49 -9.98 -20.39 -5.99
N PHE A 50 -8.71 -20.22 -5.68
CA PHE A 50 -7.58 -20.71 -6.46
C PHE A 50 -6.82 -21.78 -5.66
N LYS A 51 -6.95 -23.03 -6.08
CA LYS A 51 -6.52 -24.22 -5.31
C LYS A 51 -7.11 -24.19 -3.89
N LYS A 52 -6.27 -24.03 -2.86
CA LYS A 52 -6.66 -24.00 -1.44
C LYS A 52 -6.79 -22.60 -0.84
N TYR A 53 -6.55 -21.55 -1.63
CA TYR A 53 -6.61 -20.15 -1.19
C TYR A 53 -7.70 -19.39 -1.93
N TYR A 54 -8.11 -18.26 -1.37
CA TYR A 54 -8.88 -17.25 -2.08
C TYR A 54 -7.93 -16.14 -2.51
N ALA A 55 -7.96 -15.82 -3.79
CA ALA A 55 -7.24 -14.69 -4.38
C ALA A 55 -8.20 -13.52 -4.60
N ASP A 56 -7.71 -12.30 -4.46
CA ASP A 56 -8.55 -11.12 -4.62
C ASP A 56 -9.05 -10.98 -6.05
N ILE A 57 -8.18 -11.24 -7.02
CA ILE A 57 -8.50 -11.24 -8.44
C ILE A 57 -7.76 -12.39 -9.14
N VAL A 58 -8.47 -13.15 -9.98
CA VAL A 58 -7.88 -14.14 -10.88
C VAL A 58 -8.36 -13.86 -12.29
N THR A 59 -7.45 -13.49 -13.16
CA THR A 59 -7.67 -13.30 -14.62
C THR A 59 -6.96 -14.42 -15.38
N PRO A 60 -7.28 -14.67 -16.66
CA PRO A 60 -6.51 -15.60 -17.48
C PRO A 60 -5.00 -15.34 -17.47
N GLU A 61 -4.58 -14.08 -17.37
CA GLU A 61 -3.19 -13.65 -17.48
C GLU A 61 -2.44 -13.63 -16.15
N ARG A 62 -3.11 -13.39 -15.02
CA ARG A 62 -2.46 -13.20 -13.71
C ARG A 62 -3.38 -13.38 -12.51
N ILE A 63 -2.74 -13.57 -11.36
CA ILE A 63 -3.36 -13.47 -10.04
C ILE A 63 -2.98 -12.10 -9.45
N ILE A 64 -3.93 -11.39 -8.83
CA ILE A 64 -3.67 -10.12 -8.14
C ILE A 64 -4.11 -10.24 -6.68
N GLU A 65 -3.23 -9.84 -5.76
CA GLU A 65 -3.49 -9.71 -4.33
C GLU A 65 -3.37 -8.24 -3.95
N ILE A 66 -4.43 -7.64 -3.41
CA ILE A 66 -4.43 -6.26 -2.93
C ILE A 66 -4.10 -6.28 -1.43
N GLN A 67 -2.96 -5.73 -1.05
CA GLN A 67 -2.45 -5.79 0.32
C GLN A 67 -1.93 -4.42 0.78
N THR A 68 -2.26 -4.02 2.00
CA THR A 68 -1.73 -2.78 2.64
C THR A 68 -0.67 -3.06 3.71
N GLN A 69 -0.64 -4.29 4.21
CA GLN A 69 0.22 -4.79 5.29
C GLN A 69 0.22 -6.32 5.31
N ASN A 70 0.97 -6.92 6.24
CA ASN A 70 1.00 -8.36 6.50
C ASN A 70 1.44 -9.22 5.30
N PHE A 71 2.44 -8.78 4.54
CA PHE A 71 3.00 -9.54 3.42
C PHE A 71 3.57 -10.91 3.86
N ASP A 72 3.85 -11.12 5.15
CA ASP A 72 4.16 -12.43 5.71
C ASP A 72 3.10 -13.50 5.39
N ARG A 73 1.81 -13.14 5.33
CA ARG A 73 0.73 -14.04 4.96
C ARG A 73 0.80 -14.52 3.50
N LEU A 74 1.42 -13.72 2.63
CA LEU A 74 1.62 -14.09 1.23
C LEU A 74 2.65 -15.19 1.05
N ARG A 75 3.56 -15.42 2.01
CA ARG A 75 4.59 -16.48 1.91
C ARG A 75 4.01 -17.86 1.66
N ASN A 76 2.81 -18.13 2.19
CA ASN A 76 2.13 -19.41 2.01
C ASN A 76 1.42 -19.52 0.65
N LYS A 77 1.04 -18.38 0.06
CA LYS A 77 0.35 -18.29 -1.23
C LYS A 77 1.33 -18.25 -2.41
N LEU A 78 2.37 -17.44 -2.29
CA LEU A 78 3.28 -17.08 -3.39
C LEU A 78 3.91 -18.29 -4.09
N PRO A 79 4.43 -19.33 -3.40
CA PRO A 79 4.97 -20.51 -4.09
C PRO A 79 3.97 -21.14 -5.05
N LEU A 80 2.73 -21.35 -4.60
CA LEU A 80 1.70 -21.99 -5.42
C LEU A 80 1.15 -21.06 -6.50
N PHE A 81 1.10 -19.76 -6.24
CA PHE A 81 0.58 -18.80 -7.21
C PHE A 81 1.60 -18.54 -8.32
N LEU A 82 2.87 -18.28 -7.95
CA LEU A 82 3.96 -18.02 -8.89
C LEU A 82 4.32 -19.24 -9.72
N GLU A 83 4.04 -20.46 -9.26
CA GLU A 83 4.16 -21.66 -10.10
C GLU A 83 3.12 -21.64 -11.24
N GLU A 84 1.89 -21.24 -10.95
CA GLU A 84 0.75 -21.34 -11.86
C GLU A 84 0.59 -20.13 -12.79
N ARG A 85 0.68 -18.91 -12.27
CA ARG A 85 0.48 -17.67 -13.04
C ARG A 85 1.38 -16.53 -12.54
N PRO A 86 1.67 -15.53 -13.39
CA PRO A 86 2.20 -14.26 -12.90
C PRO A 86 1.35 -13.70 -11.75
N VAL A 87 2.01 -13.15 -10.73
CA VAL A 87 1.37 -12.58 -9.55
C VAL A 87 1.64 -11.10 -9.49
N THR A 88 0.61 -10.30 -9.28
CA THR A 88 0.73 -8.87 -8.97
C THR A 88 0.31 -8.62 -7.53
N ILE A 89 1.17 -8.00 -6.73
CA ILE A 89 0.78 -7.47 -5.43
C ILE A 89 0.45 -6.00 -5.61
N ALA A 90 -0.84 -5.66 -5.51
CA ALA A 90 -1.33 -4.29 -5.56
C ALA A 90 -1.26 -3.65 -4.16
N TYR A 91 -0.44 -2.62 -4.01
CA TYR A 91 -0.17 -1.95 -2.74
C TYR A 91 -0.66 -0.50 -2.77
N PRO A 92 -1.87 -0.21 -2.26
CA PRO A 92 -2.36 1.16 -2.18
C PRO A 92 -1.63 1.97 -1.11
N ILE A 93 -1.21 3.16 -1.52
CA ILE A 93 -0.62 4.19 -0.67
C ILE A 93 -1.52 5.41 -0.68
N ALA A 94 -1.91 5.88 0.50
CA ALA A 94 -2.62 7.15 0.63
C ALA A 94 -1.66 8.31 0.28
N HIS A 95 -1.80 8.89 -0.92
CA HIS A 95 -1.01 10.02 -1.37
C HIS A 95 -1.40 11.28 -0.58
N THR A 96 -2.58 11.84 -0.85
CA THR A 96 -3.23 12.83 0.02
C THR A 96 -4.37 12.16 0.76
N LYS A 97 -4.43 12.42 2.06
CA LYS A 97 -5.54 11.97 2.91
C LYS A 97 -6.21 13.15 3.59
N TRP A 98 -7.53 13.22 3.54
CA TRP A 98 -8.33 14.14 4.35
C TRP A 98 -9.03 13.38 5.47
N LEU A 99 -9.10 14.00 6.65
CA LEU A 99 -9.70 13.44 7.85
C LEU A 99 -11.06 14.08 8.08
N LEU A 100 -12.07 13.24 8.30
CA LEU A 100 -13.41 13.64 8.70
C LEU A 100 -13.78 12.89 9.98
N TRP A 101 -14.41 13.59 10.91
CA TRP A 101 -14.86 13.04 12.18
C TRP A 101 -16.37 12.89 12.18
N VAL A 102 -16.84 11.72 12.59
CA VAL A 102 -18.26 11.35 12.64
C VAL A 102 -18.67 11.21 14.09
N ASP A 103 -19.68 11.96 14.51
CA ASP A 103 -20.37 11.70 15.76
C ASP A 103 -21.31 10.49 15.57
N LYS A 104 -21.16 9.44 16.39
CA LYS A 104 -21.95 8.21 16.24
C LYS A 104 -23.42 8.39 16.62
N GLU A 105 -23.73 9.37 17.49
CA GLU A 105 -25.07 9.59 18.03
C GLU A 105 -25.87 10.51 17.11
N SER A 106 -25.30 11.65 16.72
CA SER A 106 -25.99 12.63 15.86
C SER A 106 -25.83 12.35 14.36
N GLY A 107 -24.79 11.60 13.97
CA GLY A 107 -24.42 11.42 12.56
C GLY A 107 -23.72 12.63 11.93
N GLU A 108 -23.45 13.68 12.70
CA GLU A 108 -22.78 14.89 12.20
C GLU A 108 -21.34 14.59 11.76
N ILE A 109 -20.94 15.22 10.65
CA ILE A 109 -19.61 15.06 10.05
C ILE A 109 -18.87 16.39 10.13
N SER A 110 -17.67 16.37 10.72
CA SER A 110 -16.82 17.56 10.80
C SER A 110 -16.36 18.05 9.43
N PRO A 111 -16.00 19.33 9.26
CA PRO A 111 -15.35 19.82 8.06
C PRO A 111 -14.10 19.02 7.68
N LYS A 112 -13.90 18.84 6.37
CA LYS A 112 -12.79 18.11 5.78
C LYS A 112 -11.45 18.79 6.10
N ARG A 113 -10.51 18.05 6.71
CA ARG A 113 -9.16 18.55 7.03
C ARG A 113 -8.06 17.72 6.38
N LYS A 114 -7.15 18.34 5.62
CA LYS A 114 -5.98 17.65 5.04
C LYS A 114 -5.03 17.12 6.13
N SER A 115 -4.58 15.88 5.98
CA SER A 115 -3.54 15.27 6.82
C SER A 115 -2.16 15.82 6.41
N PRO A 116 -1.26 16.08 7.37
CA PRO A 116 0.10 16.53 7.04
C PRO A 116 0.96 15.40 6.44
N LYS A 117 0.53 14.13 6.55
CA LYS A 117 1.27 12.99 6.00
C LYS A 117 0.95 12.81 4.52
N THR A 118 1.99 12.73 3.71
CA THR A 118 1.91 12.38 2.28
C THR A 118 2.51 11.00 2.07
N GLY A 119 1.86 10.18 1.24
CA GLY A 119 2.32 8.83 0.91
C GLY A 119 3.65 8.82 0.15
N ARG A 120 4.49 7.82 0.43
CA ARG A 120 5.82 7.65 -0.18
C ARG A 120 6.04 6.21 -0.59
N ALA A 121 6.66 5.98 -1.75
CA ALA A 121 6.94 4.64 -2.25
C ALA A 121 7.74 3.81 -1.24
N SER A 122 8.70 4.42 -0.54
CA SER A 122 9.51 3.79 0.49
C SER A 122 8.73 3.13 1.64
N GLN A 123 7.44 3.47 1.83
CA GLN A 123 6.59 2.89 2.88
C GLN A 123 6.35 1.39 2.72
N ILE A 124 6.46 0.86 1.50
CA ILE A 124 6.26 -0.56 1.22
C ILE A 124 7.48 -1.41 1.62
N LEU A 125 8.67 -0.81 1.73
CA LEU A 125 9.94 -1.54 1.94
C LEU A 125 9.92 -2.52 3.14
N PRO A 126 9.35 -2.18 4.31
CA PRO A 126 9.24 -3.13 5.41
C PRO A 126 8.37 -4.35 5.10
N GLU A 127 7.32 -4.19 4.28
CA GLU A 127 6.47 -5.29 3.83
C GLU A 127 7.18 -6.15 2.77
N LEU A 128 7.91 -5.53 1.84
CA LEU A 128 8.73 -6.25 0.86
C LEU A 128 9.77 -7.15 1.54
N TYR A 129 10.37 -6.69 2.65
CA TYR A 129 11.31 -7.51 3.42
C TYR A 129 10.69 -8.82 3.90
N LYS A 130 9.38 -8.85 4.16
CA LYS A 130 8.69 -10.07 4.57
C LYS A 130 8.61 -11.08 3.43
N ILE A 131 8.59 -10.68 2.17
CA ILE A 131 8.57 -11.61 1.02
C ILE A 131 9.87 -11.55 0.22
N LYS A 132 10.97 -11.15 0.87
CA LYS A 132 12.24 -10.84 0.20
C LYS A 132 12.73 -11.96 -0.73
N ASP A 133 12.47 -13.22 -0.38
CA ASP A 133 12.93 -14.38 -1.15
C ASP A 133 12.21 -14.55 -2.51
N TYR A 134 11.12 -13.82 -2.74
CA TYR A 134 10.36 -13.83 -4.00
C TYR A 134 10.56 -12.57 -4.86
N LEU A 135 11.23 -11.53 -4.36
CA LEU A 135 11.30 -10.21 -5.02
C LEU A 135 12.06 -10.22 -6.35
N SER A 136 12.92 -11.22 -6.56
CA SER A 136 13.66 -11.43 -7.82
C SER A 136 12.95 -12.37 -8.79
N ASP A 137 11.78 -12.92 -8.43
CA ASP A 137 11.00 -13.77 -9.33
C ASP A 137 10.44 -12.94 -10.49
N PRO A 138 10.74 -13.28 -11.76
CA PRO A 138 10.27 -12.49 -12.92
C PRO A 138 8.75 -12.53 -13.11
N ARG A 139 8.04 -13.47 -12.45
CA ARG A 139 6.58 -13.59 -12.45
C ARG A 139 5.93 -12.79 -11.34
N LEU A 140 6.71 -12.18 -10.42
CA LEU A 140 6.20 -11.29 -9.40
C LEU A 140 6.28 -9.82 -9.86
N THR A 141 5.16 -9.11 -9.79
CA THR A 141 5.10 -7.66 -9.99
C THR A 141 4.57 -6.99 -8.74
N ILE A 142 5.25 -5.94 -8.28
CA ILE A 142 4.72 -5.04 -7.24
C ILE A 142 4.09 -3.84 -7.93
N HIS A 143 2.79 -3.64 -7.74
CA HIS A 143 2.04 -2.52 -8.30
C HIS A 143 1.65 -1.56 -7.17
N ILE A 144 2.29 -0.40 -7.10
CA ILE A 144 2.03 0.60 -6.07
C ILE A 144 1.06 1.65 -6.62
N LEU A 145 -0.09 1.79 -5.97
CA LEU A 145 -1.13 2.75 -6.37
C LEU A 145 -1.17 3.91 -5.38
N PHE A 146 -0.86 5.12 -5.83
CA PHE A 146 -0.97 6.33 -5.02
C PHE A 146 -2.38 6.89 -5.16
N ILE A 147 -3.15 6.86 -4.08
CA ILE A 147 -4.57 7.18 -4.08
C ILE A 147 -4.83 8.35 -3.13
N ASP A 148 -5.56 9.34 -3.60
CA ASP A 148 -6.11 10.40 -2.77
C ASP A 148 -7.41 9.90 -2.13
N LEU A 149 -7.58 10.08 -0.82
CA LEU A 149 -8.71 9.48 -0.10
C LEU A 149 -9.21 10.30 1.10
N GLU A 150 -10.46 10.07 1.47
CA GLU A 150 -11.05 10.52 2.72
C GLU A 150 -11.01 9.40 3.76
N GLU A 151 -10.56 9.70 4.97
CA GLU A 151 -10.61 8.78 6.11
C GLU A 151 -11.59 9.33 7.14
N TYR A 152 -12.65 8.56 7.32
CA TYR A 152 -13.70 8.83 8.29
C TYR A 152 -13.32 8.14 9.61
N LYS A 153 -13.44 8.87 10.71
CA LYS A 153 -13.14 8.37 12.06
C LYS A 153 -14.26 8.74 13.01
N PHE A 154 -14.54 7.89 13.98
CA PHE A 154 -15.55 8.20 14.99
C PHE A 154 -15.00 9.12 16.07
N LEU A 155 -15.84 9.98 16.63
CA LEU A 155 -15.53 10.73 17.86
C LEU A 155 -15.75 9.85 19.09
N ASN A 156 -14.95 8.79 19.22
CA ASN A 156 -15.06 7.82 20.32
C ASN A 156 -13.71 7.49 20.99
N GLY A 157 -12.71 8.32 20.77
CA GLY A 157 -11.42 8.22 21.42
C GLY A 157 -11.44 8.60 22.91
N TRP A 158 -10.38 8.22 23.63
CA TRP A 158 -10.23 8.45 25.07
C TRP A 158 -9.82 9.89 25.46
N SER A 159 -9.47 10.75 24.50
CA SER A 159 -9.10 12.14 24.78
C SER A 159 -10.32 13.03 24.99
N LYS A 160 -10.12 14.24 25.57
CA LYS A 160 -11.18 15.23 25.79
C LYS A 160 -11.98 15.59 24.52
N ASP A 161 -11.30 15.64 23.37
CA ASP A 161 -11.91 15.88 22.06
C ASP A 161 -12.40 14.60 21.35
N LYS A 162 -12.31 13.45 22.04
CA LYS A 162 -12.65 12.10 21.56
C LYS A 162 -11.88 11.65 20.31
N LYS A 163 -10.69 12.19 20.03
CA LYS A 163 -9.90 11.88 18.82
C LYS A 163 -8.79 10.86 19.02
N LYS A 164 -8.13 10.82 20.18
CA LYS A 164 -7.01 9.89 20.45
C LYS A 164 -7.54 8.49 20.70
N GLY A 165 -6.94 7.49 20.03
CA GLY A 165 -7.43 6.11 20.10
C GLY A 165 -8.75 5.86 19.35
N ALA A 166 -9.31 6.90 18.70
CA ALA A 166 -10.56 6.77 17.97
C ALA A 166 -10.49 5.74 16.85
N GLU A 167 -11.58 4.99 16.73
CA GLU A 167 -11.81 3.99 15.70
C GLU A 167 -11.87 4.63 14.31
N LYS A 168 -11.46 3.87 13.30
CA LYS A 168 -11.64 4.25 11.89
C LYS A 168 -13.00 3.73 11.45
N ALA A 169 -13.78 4.60 10.82
CA ALA A 169 -15.08 4.26 10.26
C ALA A 169 -14.92 3.64 8.86
N ASP A 170 -14.28 4.37 7.93
CA ASP A 170 -14.02 3.92 6.55
C ASP A 170 -12.91 4.77 5.90
N ARG A 171 -12.38 4.31 4.76
CA ARG A 171 -11.54 5.06 3.84
C ARG A 171 -12.10 5.01 2.42
N ILE A 172 -12.49 6.17 1.90
CA ILE A 172 -13.13 6.31 0.59
C ILE A 172 -12.12 6.89 -0.40
N PRO A 173 -11.70 6.15 -1.44
CA PRO A 173 -10.91 6.70 -2.54
C PRO A 173 -11.62 7.86 -3.23
N ILE A 174 -10.85 8.90 -3.57
CA ILE A 174 -11.32 10.07 -4.33
C ILE A 174 -10.75 10.04 -5.74
N SER A 175 -9.45 9.78 -5.88
CA SER A 175 -8.79 9.74 -7.18
C SER A 175 -7.49 8.95 -7.16
N LEU A 176 -7.07 8.49 -8.33
CA LEU A 176 -5.78 7.85 -8.55
C LEU A 176 -4.77 8.91 -8.98
N HIS A 177 -3.73 9.12 -8.16
CA HIS A 177 -2.72 10.13 -8.38
C HIS A 177 -1.61 9.66 -9.33
N ARG A 178 -1.06 8.46 -9.07
CA ARG A 178 -0.06 7.81 -9.93
C ARG A 178 0.09 6.33 -9.61
N GLU A 179 0.75 5.61 -10.49
CA GLU A 179 1.05 4.18 -10.35
C GLU A 179 2.56 3.95 -10.55
N LEU A 180 3.14 3.02 -9.78
CA LEU A 180 4.50 2.52 -10.00
C LEU A 180 4.48 0.99 -10.12
N PHE A 181 5.31 0.46 -11.00
CA PHE A 181 5.45 -0.98 -11.19
C PHE A 181 6.90 -1.39 -10.93
N LEU A 182 7.10 -2.35 -10.04
CA LEU A 182 8.39 -3.02 -9.85
C LEU A 182 8.28 -4.41 -10.47
N LYS A 183 8.91 -4.60 -11.63
CA LYS A 183 8.89 -5.85 -12.40
C LYS A 183 10.25 -6.54 -12.42
N LYS A 184 11.32 -5.79 -12.20
CA LYS A 184 12.70 -6.28 -12.15
C LYS A 184 13.49 -5.62 -11.01
N PRO A 185 14.64 -6.18 -10.60
CA PRO A 185 15.45 -5.65 -9.49
C PRO A 185 15.76 -4.14 -9.58
N SER A 186 16.13 -3.64 -10.76
CA SER A 186 16.45 -2.22 -10.95
C SER A 186 15.28 -1.28 -10.62
N ASP A 187 14.03 -1.73 -10.79
CA ASP A 187 12.85 -0.90 -10.56
C ASP A 187 12.69 -0.53 -9.08
N TYR A 188 13.27 -1.30 -8.16
CA TYR A 188 13.26 -1.00 -6.72
C TYR A 188 14.01 0.31 -6.40
N GLY A 189 14.79 0.83 -7.36
CA GLY A 189 15.30 2.20 -7.38
C GLY A 189 14.22 3.28 -7.20
N LEU A 190 13.02 3.04 -7.72
CA LEU A 190 11.86 3.93 -7.58
C LEU A 190 11.38 4.07 -6.13
N LEU A 191 11.87 3.23 -5.22
CA LEU A 191 11.57 3.30 -3.79
C LEU A 191 12.55 4.20 -3.01
N LEU A 192 13.64 4.64 -3.64
CA LEU A 192 14.55 5.61 -3.05
C LEU A 192 13.85 6.97 -2.94
N PRO A 193 13.98 7.67 -1.80
CA PRO A 193 13.37 8.97 -1.64
C PRO A 193 14.05 10.03 -2.52
N ASP A 194 13.24 10.94 -3.04
CA ASP A 194 13.70 12.13 -3.75
C ASP A 194 14.63 12.97 -2.85
N GLY A 195 15.69 13.53 -3.44
CA GLY A 195 16.63 14.40 -2.74
C GLY A 195 17.57 13.70 -1.75
N LEU A 196 17.53 12.37 -1.61
CA LEU A 196 18.59 11.65 -0.90
C LEU A 196 19.85 11.62 -1.78
N ASN A 197 21.01 11.84 -1.15
CA ASN A 197 22.29 11.90 -1.85
C ASN A 197 22.66 10.55 -2.48
N THR A 198 23.56 10.58 -3.47
CA THR A 198 24.14 9.38 -4.10
C THR A 198 24.82 8.49 -3.06
N SER A 199 25.55 9.09 -2.12
CA SER A 199 26.10 8.40 -0.95
C SER A 199 25.42 8.90 0.33
N PHE A 200 25.02 7.97 1.20
CA PHE A 200 24.27 8.28 2.41
C PHE A 200 24.50 7.27 3.53
N VAL A 201 24.24 7.69 4.77
CA VAL A 201 24.16 6.78 5.93
C VAL A 201 22.71 6.47 6.29
N ALA A 202 22.49 5.42 7.07
CA ALA A 202 21.13 5.01 7.50
C ALA A 202 20.31 6.14 8.15
N LYS A 203 20.97 7.06 8.88
CA LYS A 203 20.31 8.23 9.49
C LYS A 203 19.72 9.20 8.46
N GLU A 204 20.41 9.41 7.34
CA GLU A 204 19.96 10.29 6.26
C GLU A 204 18.79 9.63 5.50
N PHE A 205 18.89 8.32 5.24
CA PHE A 205 17.78 7.54 4.68
C PHE A 205 16.54 7.56 5.59
N ALA A 206 16.72 7.41 6.91
CA ALA A 206 15.65 7.50 7.90
C ALA A 206 14.96 8.87 7.87
N LYS A 207 15.74 9.96 7.79
CA LYS A 207 15.19 11.32 7.68
C LYS A 207 14.38 11.50 6.39
N ALA A 208 14.90 11.01 5.27
CA ALA A 208 14.26 11.15 3.96
C ALA A 208 12.98 10.30 3.83
N THR A 209 12.94 9.10 4.41
CA THR A 209 11.81 8.18 4.31
C THR A 209 10.80 8.33 5.45
N GLY A 210 11.25 8.74 6.64
CA GLY A 210 10.48 8.68 7.89
C GLY A 210 10.47 7.30 8.56
N LEU A 211 11.24 6.34 8.04
CA LEU A 211 11.38 5.00 8.63
C LEU A 211 12.36 5.01 9.80
N GLY A 212 12.07 4.21 10.83
CA GLY A 212 12.93 4.05 12.01
C GLY A 212 13.00 2.60 12.48
N GLY A 213 13.95 2.31 13.36
CA GLY A 213 14.09 1.00 14.01
C GLY A 213 14.16 -0.16 13.02
N ILE A 214 13.40 -1.23 13.29
CA ILE A 214 13.37 -2.45 12.47
C ILE A 214 12.97 -2.15 11.03
N ALA A 215 12.00 -1.26 10.81
CA ALA A 215 11.52 -0.91 9.47
C ALA A 215 12.62 -0.28 8.60
N LEU A 216 13.48 0.55 9.19
CA LEU A 216 14.65 1.14 8.51
C LEU A 216 15.64 0.06 8.07
N HIS A 217 15.96 -0.89 8.96
CA HIS A 217 16.89 -1.97 8.65
C HIS A 217 16.34 -2.93 7.60
N SER A 218 15.06 -3.29 7.71
CA SER A 218 14.35 -4.08 6.68
C SER A 218 14.40 -3.40 5.32
N ALA A 219 14.18 -2.09 5.28
CA ALA A 219 14.22 -1.32 4.04
C ALA A 219 15.60 -1.33 3.38
N LEU A 220 16.67 -1.06 4.13
CA LEU A 220 18.03 -1.11 3.61
C LEU A 220 18.40 -2.52 3.12
N LYS A 221 17.98 -3.58 3.83
CA LYS A 221 18.22 -4.96 3.40
C LYS A 221 17.55 -5.30 2.08
N VAL A 222 16.31 -4.86 1.85
CA VAL A 222 15.63 -5.04 0.55
C VAL A 222 16.41 -4.33 -0.55
N LEU A 223 16.79 -3.07 -0.34
CA LEU A 223 17.51 -2.30 -1.35
C LEU A 223 18.90 -2.89 -1.68
N LEU A 224 19.61 -3.42 -0.68
CA LEU A 224 20.86 -4.17 -0.87
C LEU A 224 20.62 -5.46 -1.65
N GLN A 225 19.61 -6.25 -1.27
CA GLN A 225 19.30 -7.52 -1.92
C GLN A 225 18.91 -7.34 -3.39
N MET A 226 18.16 -6.27 -3.70
CA MET A 226 17.74 -5.96 -5.06
C MET A 226 18.80 -5.19 -5.86
N ASP A 227 20.02 -5.08 -5.33
CA ASP A 227 21.16 -4.42 -5.97
C ASP A 227 20.93 -2.94 -6.35
N VAL A 228 20.06 -2.27 -5.60
CA VAL A 228 19.75 -0.84 -5.78
C VAL A 228 20.78 0.04 -5.11
N ILE A 229 21.31 -0.44 -3.97
CA ILE A 229 22.36 0.21 -3.21
C ILE A 229 23.44 -0.81 -2.86
N GLU A 230 24.62 -0.31 -2.55
CA GLU A 230 25.73 -1.11 -2.04
C GLU A 230 26.36 -0.44 -0.82
N GLN A 231 26.99 -1.25 0.04
CA GLN A 231 27.73 -0.74 1.19
C GLN A 231 29.18 -0.48 0.79
N THR A 232 29.57 0.79 0.63
CA THR A 232 30.89 1.20 0.12
C THR A 232 31.91 1.51 1.21
N GLY A 233 31.50 1.51 2.48
CA GLY A 233 32.43 1.73 3.59
C GLY A 233 31.75 2.19 4.87
N LYS A 234 32.39 3.12 5.58
CA LYS A 234 31.89 3.71 6.82
C LYS A 234 32.13 5.21 6.88
N LYS A 235 31.19 5.95 7.48
CA LYS A 235 31.34 7.35 7.91
C LYS A 235 31.27 7.38 9.44
N GLY A 236 32.44 7.38 10.07
CA GLY A 236 32.56 7.12 11.51
C GLY A 236 32.12 5.69 11.85
N ARG A 237 31.12 5.55 12.74
CA ARG A 237 30.57 4.24 13.15
C ARG A 237 29.44 3.74 12.23
N ALA A 238 28.94 4.56 11.32
CA ALA A 238 27.81 4.21 10.46
C ALA A 238 28.31 3.62 9.14
N PHE A 239 27.60 2.60 8.63
CA PHE A 239 27.79 2.11 7.26
C PHE A 239 27.42 3.20 6.26
N LEU A 240 28.28 3.36 5.26
CA LEU A 240 28.07 4.23 4.13
C LEU A 240 27.51 3.40 2.98
N TYR A 241 26.39 3.86 2.43
CA TYR A 241 25.74 3.26 1.28
C TYR A 241 25.87 4.17 0.07
N THR A 242 25.90 3.58 -1.12
CA THR A 242 25.90 4.30 -2.40
C THR A 242 24.83 3.72 -3.32
N ARG A 243 24.14 4.59 -4.06
CA ARG A 243 23.18 4.20 -5.09
C ARG A 243 23.93 3.66 -6.30
N LYS A 244 23.42 2.59 -6.93
CA LYS A 244 24.03 2.00 -8.13
C LYS A 244 23.63 2.69 -9.44
N PHE A 245 22.67 3.63 -9.39
CA PHE A 245 22.18 4.42 -10.53
C PHE A 245 21.58 5.75 -10.05
#